data_AF-A0A6J6UA67-F1
#
_entry.id   AF-A0A6J6UA67-F1
#
_cell.length_a   1.000
_cell.length_b   1.000
_cell.length_c   1.000
_cell.angle_alpha   90.00
_cell.angle_beta   90.00
_cell.angle_gamma   90.00
#
_symmetry.space_group_name_H-M   'P 1'
#
loop_
_entity.id
_entity.type
_entity.pdbx_description
1 polymer ?
#
loop_
_entity_poly.entity_id
_entity_poly.type
_entity_poly.pdbx_seq_one_letter_code
_entity_poly.pdbx_strand_id
1 'polypeptide(L)'
;MVVGDPIDVTSNLGPVIDDEIGKRIDTALALAKKDGRIVAGERLNIPGNFFSPILISDLPKGHELTREELFAPFLTVVKVNGIDEAILEANSVKYGLSAGVFSGKQEEVDQFLDEIEAGVLYANRAAGATTGAWPGVQSFCGWKMSGSSGKGGLANWYLPGFMREQSRTIVGI
;
A
#
# COMPACT_ATOMS: atom_id res chain seq x y z
N MET A 1 -1.06 -20.59 0.80
CA MET A 1 -2.00 -19.96 -0.14
C MET A 1 -2.03 -20.80 -1.41
N VAL A 2 -3.21 -21.05 -1.95
CA VAL A 2 -3.41 -21.73 -3.23
C VAL A 2 -3.48 -20.66 -4.32
N VAL A 3 -2.67 -20.83 -5.37
CA VAL A 3 -2.69 -19.97 -6.56
C VAL A 3 -3.38 -20.74 -7.67
N GLY A 4 -4.36 -20.13 -8.34
CA GLY A 4 -5.17 -20.84 -9.32
C GLY A 4 -6.21 -19.95 -10.00
N ASP A 5 -7.10 -20.57 -10.76
CA ASP A 5 -8.16 -19.88 -11.49
C ASP A 5 -9.01 -19.03 -10.51
N PRO A 6 -9.23 -17.72 -10.79
CA PRO A 6 -10.04 -16.86 -9.94
C PRO A 6 -11.52 -17.28 -9.84
N ILE A 7 -12.02 -18.15 -10.73
CA ILE A 7 -13.37 -18.73 -10.65
C ILE A 7 -13.42 -19.89 -9.64
N ASP A 8 -12.29 -20.54 -9.37
CA ASP A 8 -12.19 -21.59 -8.35
C ASP A 8 -12.21 -20.97 -6.95
N VAL A 9 -13.24 -21.28 -6.17
CA VAL A 9 -13.44 -20.79 -4.80
C VAL A 9 -12.37 -21.26 -3.81
N THR A 10 -11.56 -22.26 -4.17
CA THR A 10 -10.43 -22.73 -3.37
C THR A 10 -9.16 -21.91 -3.62
N SER A 11 -9.09 -21.15 -4.73
CA SER A 11 -8.00 -20.25 -5.05
C SER A 11 -7.97 -19.05 -4.11
N ASN A 12 -6.80 -18.73 -3.55
CA ASN A 12 -6.60 -17.53 -2.74
C ASN A 12 -6.04 -16.36 -3.57
N LEU A 13 -5.38 -16.65 -4.70
CA LEU A 13 -4.73 -15.66 -5.55
C LEU A 13 -4.83 -16.09 -7.01
N GLY A 14 -5.30 -15.18 -7.86
CA GLY A 14 -5.38 -15.35 -9.32
C GLY A 14 -4.12 -14.88 -10.05
N PRO A 15 -4.18 -14.83 -11.40
CA PRO A 15 -3.10 -14.25 -12.19
C PRO A 15 -3.06 -12.72 -12.02
N VAL A 16 -1.91 -12.12 -12.33
CA VAL A 16 -1.86 -10.68 -12.59
C VAL A 16 -2.52 -10.37 -13.94
N ILE A 17 -2.91 -9.11 -14.12
CA ILE A 17 -3.84 -8.69 -15.19
C ILE A 17 -3.32 -8.97 -16.61
N ASP A 18 -2.02 -8.79 -16.88
CA ASP A 18 -1.45 -8.91 -18.21
C ASP A 18 0.06 -9.26 -18.21
N ASP A 19 0.59 -9.45 -19.43
CA ASP A 19 2.01 -9.77 -19.67
C ASP A 19 2.95 -8.61 -19.32
N GLU A 20 2.47 -7.36 -19.31
CA GLU A 20 3.30 -6.21 -18.96
C GLU A 20 3.65 -6.25 -17.48
N ILE A 21 2.64 -6.45 -16.61
CA ILE A 21 2.86 -6.67 -15.19
C ILE A 21 3.67 -7.96 -14.96
N GLY A 22 3.42 -9.02 -15.73
CA GLY A 22 4.24 -10.24 -15.67
C GLY A 22 5.73 -9.97 -15.91
N LYS A 23 6.08 -9.24 -16.97
CA LYS A 23 7.47 -8.87 -17.28
C LYS A 23 8.08 -7.94 -16.23
N ARG A 24 7.27 -7.04 -15.65
CA ARG A 24 7.71 -6.15 -14.55
C ARG A 24 8.12 -6.98 -13.33
N ILE A 25 7.33 -8.00 -12.97
CA ILE A 25 7.66 -8.91 -11.87
C ILE A 25 8.91 -9.73 -12.17
N ASP A 26 9.05 -10.27 -13.39
CA ASP A 26 10.26 -11.00 -13.78
C ASP A 26 11.53 -10.15 -13.66
N THR A 27 11.44 -8.88 -14.07
CA THR A 27 12.53 -7.91 -13.93
C THR A 27 12.84 -7.65 -12.46
N ALA A 28 11.81 -7.47 -11.62
CA ALA A 28 11.97 -7.29 -10.18
C ALA A 28 12.60 -8.51 -9.50
N LEU A 29 12.24 -9.73 -9.90
CA LEU A 29 12.85 -10.97 -9.42
C LEU A 29 14.33 -11.08 -9.83
N ALA A 30 14.67 -10.68 -11.05
CA ALA A 30 16.07 -10.66 -11.50
C ALA A 30 16.92 -9.68 -10.69
N LEU A 31 16.39 -8.48 -10.41
CA LEU A 31 17.03 -7.49 -9.53
C LEU A 31 17.15 -8.00 -8.09
N ALA A 32 16.07 -8.56 -7.53
CA ALA A 32 16.07 -9.12 -6.18
C ALA A 32 17.09 -10.27 -6.03
N LYS A 33 17.26 -11.11 -7.06
CA LYS A 33 18.27 -12.17 -7.08
C LYS A 33 19.71 -11.63 -7.10
N LYS A 34 19.91 -10.46 -7.72
CA LYS A 34 21.22 -9.81 -7.83
C LYS A 34 21.58 -9.05 -6.55
N ASP A 35 20.63 -8.29 -6.00
CA ASP A 35 20.89 -7.26 -5.00
C ASP A 35 20.33 -7.60 -3.61
N GLY A 36 19.61 -8.70 -3.46
CA GLY A 36 19.04 -9.15 -2.20
C GLY A 36 18.84 -10.65 -2.14
N ARG A 37 17.79 -11.08 -1.45
CA ARG A 37 17.45 -12.49 -1.29
C ARG A 37 15.97 -12.74 -1.56
N ILE A 38 15.70 -13.64 -2.50
CA ILE A 38 14.35 -14.20 -2.68
C ILE A 38 14.16 -15.25 -1.57
N VAL A 39 13.27 -14.97 -0.62
CA VAL A 39 12.94 -15.87 0.49
C VAL A 39 11.90 -16.89 0.05
N ALA A 40 10.90 -16.44 -0.72
CA ALA A 40 9.84 -17.27 -1.29
C ALA A 40 9.27 -16.60 -2.54
N GLY A 41 8.59 -17.42 -3.36
CA GLY A 41 7.85 -16.96 -4.52
C GLY A 41 8.61 -17.09 -5.84
N GLU A 42 7.86 -17.34 -6.90
CA GLU A 42 8.36 -17.55 -8.25
C GLU A 42 7.23 -17.39 -9.28
N ARG A 43 7.61 -17.27 -10.56
CA ARG A 43 6.68 -17.40 -11.67
C ARG A 43 6.24 -18.87 -11.80
N LEU A 44 4.93 -19.10 -11.87
CA LEU A 44 4.38 -20.44 -12.02
C LEU A 44 4.35 -20.86 -13.49
N ASN A 45 4.73 -22.11 -13.77
CA ASN A 45 4.71 -22.66 -15.12
C ASN A 45 3.32 -23.20 -15.50
N ILE A 46 2.33 -22.31 -15.52
CA ILE A 46 0.95 -22.59 -15.95
C ILE A 46 0.49 -21.50 -16.93
N PRO A 47 -0.50 -21.76 -17.81
CA PRO A 47 -0.98 -20.76 -18.76
C PRO A 47 -1.49 -19.50 -18.05
N GLY A 48 -1.02 -18.32 -18.49
CA GLY A 48 -1.35 -17.02 -17.89
C GLY A 48 -0.20 -16.42 -17.06
N ASN A 49 -0.45 -15.27 -16.42
CA ASN A 49 0.55 -14.57 -15.62
C ASN A 49 0.39 -14.89 -14.14
N PHE A 50 0.77 -16.11 -13.78
CA PHE A 50 0.67 -16.61 -12.40
C PHE A 50 2.00 -16.53 -11.68
N PHE A 51 1.96 -16.07 -10.44
CA PHE A 51 3.09 -15.98 -9.53
C PHE A 51 2.65 -16.48 -8.15
N SER A 52 3.50 -17.26 -7.49
CA SER A 52 3.32 -17.50 -6.05
C SER A 52 3.68 -16.22 -5.27
N PRO A 53 3.13 -15.99 -4.06
CA PRO A 53 3.46 -14.80 -3.28
C PRO A 53 4.98 -14.64 -3.10
N ILE A 54 5.49 -13.49 -3.55
CA ILE A 54 6.92 -13.19 -3.59
C ILE A 54 7.33 -12.46 -2.32
N LEU A 55 8.35 -12.96 -1.65
CA LEU A 55 8.93 -12.37 -0.45
C LEU A 55 10.43 -12.15 -0.66
N ILE A 56 10.86 -10.90 -0.58
CA ILE A 56 12.25 -10.50 -0.73
C ILE A 56 12.78 -9.94 0.60
N SER A 57 14.00 -10.31 0.97
CA SER A 57 14.74 -9.76 2.10
C SER A 57 16.11 -9.25 1.68
N ASP A 58 16.81 -8.62 2.63
CA ASP A 58 18.23 -8.27 2.53
C ASP A 58 18.58 -7.33 1.37
N LEU A 59 17.61 -6.53 0.91
CA LEU A 59 17.87 -5.45 -0.03
C LEU A 59 18.59 -4.29 0.67
N PRO A 60 19.51 -3.58 -0.01
CA PRO A 60 20.11 -2.35 0.48
C PRO A 60 19.05 -1.31 0.86
N LYS A 61 19.36 -0.46 1.85
CA LYS A 61 18.48 0.65 2.24
C LYS A 61 18.27 1.59 1.05
N GLY A 62 17.01 1.96 0.78
CA GLY A 62 16.66 2.80 -0.36
C GLY A 62 16.70 2.12 -1.73
N HIS A 63 16.81 0.79 -1.79
CA HIS A 63 16.77 0.06 -3.06
C HIS A 63 15.46 0.31 -3.84
N GLU A 64 15.51 0.35 -5.17
CA GLU A 64 14.34 0.70 -5.99
C GLU A 64 13.12 -0.20 -5.73
N LEU A 65 13.34 -1.50 -5.49
CA LEU A 65 12.28 -2.47 -5.14
C LEU A 65 11.56 -2.17 -3.80
N THR A 66 12.10 -1.31 -2.94
CA THR A 66 11.42 -0.85 -1.72
C THR A 66 10.77 0.53 -1.89
N ARG A 67 10.91 1.16 -3.07
CA ARG A 67 10.48 2.53 -3.36
C ARG A 67 9.48 2.64 -4.49
N GLU A 68 9.56 1.75 -5.47
CA GLU A 68 8.73 1.74 -6.66
C GLU A 68 7.56 0.76 -6.55
N GLU A 69 6.42 1.17 -7.08
CA GLU A 69 5.19 0.39 -7.02
C GLU A 69 5.12 -0.64 -8.17
N LEU A 70 4.99 -1.92 -7.80
CA LEU A 70 4.92 -3.02 -8.77
C LEU A 70 3.50 -3.46 -9.12
N PHE A 71 2.49 -3.12 -8.30
CA PHE A 71 1.11 -3.62 -8.44
C PHE A 71 1.05 -5.16 -8.56
N ALA A 72 1.82 -5.86 -7.72
CA ALA A 72 2.08 -7.29 -7.81
C ALA A 72 2.01 -7.98 -6.43
N PRO A 73 1.87 -9.32 -6.37
CA PRO A 73 1.99 -10.09 -5.12
C PRO A 73 3.46 -10.18 -4.67
N PHE A 74 4.07 -9.02 -4.40
CA PHE A 74 5.49 -8.82 -4.17
C PHE A 74 5.70 -8.02 -2.89
N LEU A 75 6.32 -8.64 -1.88
CA LEU A 75 6.57 -8.06 -0.57
C LEU A 75 8.07 -7.98 -0.32
N THR A 76 8.55 -6.81 0.10
CA THR A 76 9.92 -6.61 0.58
C THR A 76 9.92 -6.49 2.11
N VAL A 77 10.99 -6.98 2.74
CA VAL A 77 11.20 -6.89 4.19
C VAL A 77 12.44 -6.06 4.44
N VAL A 78 12.27 -4.97 5.21
CA VAL A 78 13.35 -4.10 5.66
C VAL A 78 13.49 -4.23 7.16
N LYS A 79 14.71 -4.48 7.64
CA LYS A 79 15.01 -4.49 9.07
C LYS A 79 15.30 -3.07 9.54
N VAL A 80 14.69 -2.70 10.65
CA VAL A 80 14.82 -1.39 11.29
C VAL A 80 15.09 -1.55 12.78
N ASN A 81 15.70 -0.55 13.41
CA ASN A 81 16.02 -0.54 14.82
C ASN A 81 15.07 0.38 15.60
N GLY A 82 13.90 -0.16 15.96
CA GLY A 82 12.89 0.56 16.71
C GLY A 82 11.94 1.39 15.84
N ILE A 83 10.97 2.03 16.51
CA ILE A 83 9.85 2.72 15.86
C ILE A 83 10.31 3.98 15.11
N ASP A 84 11.26 4.74 15.65
CA ASP A 84 11.80 5.95 15.01
C ASP A 84 12.38 5.64 13.63
N GLU A 85 13.24 4.61 13.53
CA GLU A 85 13.80 4.22 12.25
C GLU A 85 12.73 3.62 11.32
N ALA A 86 11.74 2.90 11.87
CA ALA A 86 10.63 2.36 11.09
C ALA A 86 9.82 3.46 10.39
N ILE A 87 9.46 4.51 11.13
CA ILE A 87 8.69 5.65 10.61
C ILE A 87 9.54 6.42 9.58
N LEU A 88 10.81 6.69 9.88
CA LEU A 88 11.72 7.36 8.94
C LEU A 88 11.88 6.57 7.63
N GLU A 89 12.05 5.26 7.72
CA GLU A 89 12.17 4.39 6.54
C GLU A 89 10.85 4.34 5.76
N ALA A 90 9.71 4.19 6.43
CA ALA A 90 8.39 4.17 5.80
C ALA A 90 8.05 5.50 5.11
N ASN A 91 8.45 6.63 5.68
CA ASN A 91 8.24 7.96 5.11
C ASN A 91 9.20 8.28 3.95
N SER A 92 10.30 7.54 3.78
CA SER A 92 11.32 7.82 2.75
C SER A 92 10.93 7.41 1.31
N VAL A 93 9.63 7.20 1.05
CA VAL A 93 9.06 6.99 -0.28
C VAL A 93 8.33 8.24 -0.76
N LYS A 94 8.20 8.38 -2.10
CA LYS A 94 7.46 9.48 -2.74
C LYS A 94 5.93 9.36 -2.58
N TYR A 95 5.45 8.24 -2.04
CA TYR A 95 4.03 7.90 -1.89
C TYR A 95 3.55 8.03 -0.43
N GLY A 96 2.25 8.15 -0.24
CA GLY A 96 1.63 8.30 1.09
C GLY A 96 0.17 7.90 1.10
N LEU A 97 -0.16 6.72 0.55
CA LEU A 97 -1.55 6.28 0.44
C LEU A 97 -2.08 5.68 1.75
N SER A 98 -1.50 4.56 2.17
CA SER A 98 -1.94 3.82 3.36
C SER A 98 -0.74 3.26 4.13
N ALA A 99 -0.83 3.25 5.46
CA ALA A 99 0.19 2.67 6.32
C ALA A 99 -0.45 1.90 7.47
N GLY A 100 0.29 0.94 8.04
CA GLY A 100 -0.19 0.11 9.14
C GLY A 100 0.92 -0.20 10.14
N VAL A 101 0.56 -0.26 11.42
CA VAL A 101 1.45 -0.64 12.51
C VAL A 101 0.87 -1.80 13.31
N PHE A 102 1.74 -2.71 13.75
CA PHE A 102 1.42 -3.73 14.75
C PHE A 102 2.36 -3.55 15.93
N SER A 103 1.82 -3.12 17.08
CA SER A 103 2.58 -2.97 18.31
C SER A 103 1.70 -3.25 19.53
N GLY A 104 2.31 -3.85 20.55
CA GLY A 104 1.70 -4.02 21.88
C GLY A 104 1.91 -2.83 22.81
N LYS A 105 2.69 -1.82 22.40
CA LYS A 105 2.94 -0.61 23.19
C LYS A 105 2.12 0.55 22.63
N GLN A 106 1.29 1.15 23.48
CA GLN A 106 0.42 2.27 23.06
C GLN A 106 1.25 3.47 22.58
N GLU A 107 2.36 3.77 23.24
CA GLU A 107 3.27 4.86 22.88
C GLU A 107 3.80 4.76 21.43
N GLU A 108 4.11 3.54 20.96
CA GLU A 108 4.56 3.32 19.58
C GLU A 108 3.42 3.47 18.57
N VAL A 109 2.18 3.12 18.97
CA VAL A 109 0.99 3.31 18.13
C VAL A 109 0.67 4.79 17.99
N ASP A 110 0.69 5.54 19.10
CA ASP A 110 0.42 6.97 19.10
C ASP A 110 1.48 7.72 18.28
N GLN A 111 2.76 7.41 18.49
CA GLN A 111 3.85 7.98 17.69
C GLN A 111 3.69 7.68 16.19
N PHE A 112 3.34 6.44 15.83
CA PHE A 112 3.06 6.10 14.44
C PHE A 112 1.91 6.93 13.87
N LEU A 113 0.80 7.10 14.60
CA LEU A 113 -0.35 7.86 14.12
C LEU A 113 -0.05 9.35 13.94
N ASP A 114 0.86 9.89 14.74
CA ASP A 114 1.25 11.31 14.68
C ASP A 114 2.30 11.61 13.60
N GLU A 115 3.22 10.68 13.33
CA GLU A 115 4.42 10.95 12.50
C GLU A 115 4.42 10.27 11.13
N ILE A 116 3.58 9.26 10.89
CA ILE A 116 3.54 8.59 9.59
C ILE A 116 2.88 9.47 8.51
N GLU A 117 3.47 9.51 7.32
CA GLU A 117 3.02 10.36 6.22
C GLU A 117 2.15 9.57 5.23
N ALA A 118 0.94 9.18 5.66
CA ALA A 118 -0.04 8.52 4.80
C ALA A 118 -1.47 8.97 5.11
N GLY A 119 -2.36 8.87 4.11
CA GLY A 119 -3.75 9.33 4.26
C GLY A 119 -4.66 8.36 5.01
N VAL A 120 -4.35 7.06 5.02
CA VAL A 120 -5.16 6.04 5.71
C VAL A 120 -4.30 5.16 6.61
N LEU A 121 -4.54 5.26 7.91
CA LEU A 121 -3.72 4.63 8.93
C LEU A 121 -4.47 3.50 9.63
N TYR A 122 -3.76 2.41 9.90
CA TYR A 122 -4.30 1.26 10.62
C TYR A 122 -3.35 0.85 11.76
N ALA A 123 -3.91 0.53 12.92
CA ALA A 123 -3.15 -0.06 14.02
C ALA A 123 -3.78 -1.40 14.43
N ASN A 124 -2.96 -2.43 14.59
CA ASN A 124 -3.35 -3.73 15.14
C ASN A 124 -4.57 -4.40 14.46
N ARG A 125 -4.75 -4.18 13.15
CA ARG A 125 -5.89 -4.74 12.41
C ARG A 125 -5.62 -6.21 12.05
N ALA A 126 -6.48 -7.11 12.52
CA ALA A 126 -6.30 -8.56 12.35
C ALA A 126 -6.24 -9.04 10.88
N ALA A 127 -6.88 -8.32 9.95
CA ALA A 127 -6.85 -8.63 8.52
C ALA A 127 -6.88 -7.34 7.69
N GLY A 128 -6.15 -7.32 6.57
CA GLY A 128 -6.02 -6.14 5.72
C GLY A 128 -5.20 -5.05 6.38
N ALA A 129 -3.92 -5.35 6.68
CA ALA A 129 -3.01 -4.46 7.41
C ALA A 129 -2.99 -3.01 6.88
N THR A 130 -3.20 -2.82 5.58
CA THR A 130 -3.27 -1.50 4.93
C THR A 130 -4.40 -1.38 3.90
N THR A 131 -5.33 -2.35 3.83
CA THR A 131 -6.33 -2.46 2.75
C THR A 131 -7.77 -2.53 3.25
N GLY A 132 -8.75 -2.41 2.35
CA GLY A 132 -10.17 -2.59 2.71
C GLY A 132 -10.75 -1.45 3.54
N ALA A 133 -10.58 -0.21 3.06
CA ALA A 133 -11.25 0.98 3.59
C ALA A 133 -12.75 0.94 3.26
N TRP A 134 -13.59 1.34 4.21
CA TRP A 134 -15.05 1.32 4.09
C TRP A 134 -15.67 2.73 4.00
N PRO A 135 -16.68 2.92 3.11
CA PRO A 135 -17.48 4.15 3.05
C PRO A 135 -18.00 4.60 4.41
N GLY A 136 -17.80 5.88 4.74
CA GLY A 136 -18.30 6.52 5.95
C GLY A 136 -17.47 6.29 7.21
N VAL A 137 -16.52 5.34 7.19
CA VAL A 137 -15.69 4.99 8.37
C VAL A 137 -14.22 5.33 8.14
N GLN A 138 -13.67 4.97 6.97
CA GLN A 138 -12.30 5.29 6.60
C GLN A 138 -12.31 6.13 5.32
N SER A 139 -12.06 7.45 5.45
CA SER A 139 -11.77 8.27 4.28
C SER A 139 -10.56 7.68 3.56
N PHE A 140 -10.67 7.50 2.25
CA PHE A 140 -9.57 6.97 1.45
C PHE A 140 -8.91 8.09 0.66
N CYS A 141 -7.85 8.66 1.22
CA CYS A 141 -7.01 9.69 0.60
C CYS A 141 -5.54 9.29 0.60
N GLY A 142 -4.76 9.94 -0.25
CA GLY A 142 -3.31 9.85 -0.26
C GLY A 142 -2.65 11.20 -0.04
N TRP A 143 -1.45 11.16 0.52
CA TRP A 143 -0.50 12.25 0.66
C TRP A 143 0.62 12.13 -0.38
N LYS A 144 1.49 13.14 -0.47
CA LYS A 144 2.62 13.18 -1.41
C LYS A 144 2.17 12.90 -2.86
N MET A 145 2.84 11.99 -3.58
CA MET A 145 2.43 11.61 -4.94
C MET A 145 1.20 10.71 -4.99
N SER A 146 0.64 10.28 -3.84
CA SER A 146 -0.56 9.43 -3.80
C SER A 146 -1.88 10.20 -3.82
N GLY A 147 -1.86 11.53 -3.80
CA GLY A 147 -3.08 12.33 -3.87
C GLY A 147 -2.79 13.83 -3.95
N SER A 148 -3.74 14.60 -4.48
CA SER A 148 -3.58 16.05 -4.71
C SER A 148 -4.41 16.91 -3.77
N SER A 149 -5.57 16.43 -3.29
CA SER A 149 -6.51 17.22 -2.48
C SER A 149 -6.40 16.96 -0.98
N GLY A 150 -5.82 15.82 -0.57
CA GLY A 150 -5.91 15.31 0.79
C GLY A 150 -7.34 15.00 1.26
N LYS A 151 -8.35 15.17 0.39
CA LYS A 151 -9.76 14.89 0.65
C LYS A 151 -10.16 13.65 -0.12
N GLY A 152 -10.24 12.55 0.61
CA GLY A 152 -10.45 11.23 0.06
C GLY A 152 -11.90 10.96 -0.23
N GLY A 153 -12.15 9.99 -1.11
CA GLY A 153 -13.46 9.37 -1.20
C GLY A 153 -13.88 8.78 0.15
N LEU A 154 -15.10 8.25 0.22
CA LEU A 154 -15.60 7.54 1.40
C LEU A 154 -15.85 8.43 2.63
N ALA A 155 -15.73 9.77 2.52
CA ALA A 155 -15.92 10.69 3.64
C ALA A 155 -16.63 11.99 3.25
N ASN A 156 -17.06 12.73 4.27
CA ASN A 156 -17.89 13.94 4.15
C ASN A 156 -17.22 15.10 3.38
N TRP A 157 -15.88 15.12 3.33
CA TRP A 157 -15.14 16.21 2.68
C TRP A 157 -14.93 16.01 1.17
N TYR A 158 -15.30 14.85 0.63
CA TYR A 158 -15.14 14.58 -0.80
C TYR A 158 -16.09 15.43 -1.65
N LEU A 159 -17.39 15.38 -1.34
CA LEU A 159 -18.43 16.06 -2.12
C LEU A 159 -18.23 17.58 -2.17
N PRO A 160 -17.89 18.28 -1.06
CA PRO A 160 -17.57 19.71 -1.09
C PRO A 160 -16.48 20.11 -2.09
N GLY A 161 -15.54 19.22 -2.43
CA GLY A 161 -14.51 19.48 -3.45
C GLY A 161 -15.06 19.72 -4.86
N PHE A 162 -16.33 19.37 -5.10
CA PHE A 162 -17.04 19.59 -6.37
C PHE A 162 -18.14 20.65 -6.26
N MET A 163 -18.34 21.24 -5.08
CA MET A 163 -19.40 22.21 -4.82
C MET A 163 -18.89 23.65 -4.96
N ARG A 164 -19.82 24.58 -5.19
CA ARG A 164 -19.57 26.01 -5.13
C ARG A 164 -20.39 26.62 -4.00
N GLU A 165 -19.73 27.31 -3.09
CA GLU A 165 -20.40 28.09 -2.05
C GLU A 165 -20.82 29.47 -2.59
N GLN A 166 -22.02 29.91 -2.24
CA GLN A 166 -22.53 31.25 -2.56
C GLN A 166 -23.41 31.77 -1.41
N SER A 167 -23.01 32.89 -0.82
CA SER A 167 -23.88 33.66 0.08
C SER A 167 -24.66 34.71 -0.71
N ARG A 168 -25.96 34.86 -0.42
CA ARG A 168 -26.84 35.85 -1.05
C ARG A 168 -27.58 36.63 0.03
N THR A 169 -27.34 37.94 0.08
CA THR A 169 -28.00 38.84 1.02
C THR A 169 -28.79 39.88 0.23
N ILE A 170 -30.06 40.09 0.60
CA ILE A 170 -30.92 41.15 0.07
C ILE A 170 -31.37 41.98 1.28
N VAL A 171 -31.09 43.29 1.27
CA VAL A 171 -31.45 44.22 2.35
C VAL A 171 -32.36 45.31 1.78
N GLY A 172 -33.57 45.43 2.33
CA GLY A 172 -34.57 46.42 1.93
C GLY A 172 -35.49 45.94 0.80
N ILE A 173 -36.81 46.06 1.04
CA ILE A 173 -37.88 46.09 0.04
C ILE A 173 -38.51 47.48 0.14
#